data_AF-A0A926SQH1-F1
#
_entry.id   AF-A0A926SQH1-F1
#
_cell.length_a   1.000
_cell.length_b   1.000
_cell.length_c   1.000
_cell.angle_alpha   90.00
_cell.angle_beta   90.00
_cell.angle_gamma   90.00
#
_symmetry.space_group_name_H-M   'P 1'
#
loop_
_entity.id
_entity.type
_entity.pdbx_description
1 polymer ?
#
loop_
_entity_poly.entity_id
_entity_poly.type
_entity_poly.pdbx_seq_one_letter_code
_entity_poly.pdbx_strand_id
1 'polypeptide(L)' 'MRDKRCSGCGYVSPTRSLDIRAWDCPNCKTHHARGSNAALNLLAVGLYRVSLSSDRKT' A
#
# COMPACT_ATOMS: atom_id res chain seq x y z
N MET A 1 -2.51 -0.40 11.15
CA MET A 1 -2.66 0.26 9.83
C MET A 1 -3.72 -0.49 9.04
N ARG A 2 -4.87 0.16 8.77
CA ARG A 2 -5.94 -0.40 7.92
C ARG A 2 -5.67 -0.04 6.48
N ASP A 3 -4.65 -0.65 5.89
CA ASP A 3 -4.24 -0.26 4.55
C ASP A 3 -5.04 -1.04 3.50
N LYS A 4 -6.01 -0.37 2.91
CA LYS A 4 -6.88 -0.91 1.84
C LYS A 4 -6.35 -0.58 0.44
N ARG A 5 -5.18 0.06 0.36
CA ARG A 5 -4.54 0.47 -0.88
C ARG A 5 -3.77 -0.70 -1.50
N CYS A 6 -4.01 -0.96 -2.78
CA CYS A 6 -3.23 -1.89 -3.59
C CYS A 6 -1.81 -1.34 -3.76
N SER A 7 -0.79 -2.11 -3.38
CA SER A 7 0.61 -1.73 -3.56
C SER A 7 1.07 -1.73 -5.02
N GLY A 8 0.35 -2.42 -5.91
CA GLY A 8 0.70 -2.52 -7.33
C GLY A 8 0.20 -1.33 -8.18
N CYS A 9 -1.01 -0.84 -7.93
CA CYS A 9 -1.62 0.23 -8.74
C CYS A 9 -2.18 1.41 -7.93
N GLY A 10 -2.11 1.36 -6.61
CA GLY A 10 -2.62 2.44 -5.75
C GLY A 10 -4.14 2.49 -5.56
N TYR A 11 -4.91 1.56 -6.15
CA TYR A 11 -6.36 1.50 -5.93
C TYR A 11 -6.69 1.34 -4.44
N VAL A 12 -7.56 2.20 -3.89
CA VAL A 12 -8.01 2.13 -2.50
C VAL A 12 -9.37 1.44 -2.45
N SER A 13 -9.44 0.27 -1.82
CA SER A 13 -10.73 -0.40 -1.63
C SER A 13 -11.51 0.27 -0.49
N PRO A 14 -12.76 0.73 -0.71
CA PRO A 14 -13.54 1.41 0.33
C PRO A 14 -14.04 0.46 1.43
N THR A 15 -14.38 -0.79 1.10
CA THR A 15 -15.14 -1.70 1.98
C THR A 15 -14.41 -3.00 2.35
N ARG A 16 -13.08 -3.05 2.22
CA ARG A 16 -12.34 -4.27 2.56
C ARG A 16 -12.32 -4.54 4.07
N SER A 17 -12.97 -5.62 4.50
CA SER A 17 -13.07 -6.06 5.89
C SER A 17 -11.77 -6.71 6.41
N LEU A 18 -11.60 -6.72 7.73
CA LEU A 18 -10.38 -7.21 8.41
C LEU A 18 -10.30 -8.74 8.54
N ASP A 19 -11.34 -9.46 8.20
CA ASP A 19 -11.37 -10.91 8.07
C ASP A 19 -10.73 -11.38 6.75
N ILE A 20 -10.78 -10.55 5.70
CA ILE A 20 -10.19 -10.85 4.40
C ILE A 20 -8.65 -10.82 4.50
N ARG A 21 -8.01 -11.99 4.37
CA ARG A 21 -6.54 -12.14 4.42
C ARG A 21 -5.84 -12.11 3.07
N ALA A 22 -6.55 -12.42 2.00
CA ALA A 22 -6.04 -12.34 0.63
C ALA A 22 -7.14 -11.84 -0.32
N TRP A 23 -6.76 -11.15 -1.38
CA TRP A 23 -7.68 -10.64 -2.40
C TRP A 23 -6.97 -10.39 -3.72
N ASP A 24 -7.75 -10.34 -4.81
CA ASP A 24 -7.29 -9.80 -6.09
C ASP A 24 -7.70 -8.34 -6.22
N CYS A 25 -6.78 -7.48 -6.66
CA CYS A 25 -7.08 -6.08 -6.87
C CYS A 25 -8.13 -5.94 -7.99
N PRO A 26 -9.29 -5.30 -7.77
CA PRO A 26 -10.31 -5.19 -8.81
C PRO A 26 -9.81 -4.37 -10.02
N ASN A 27 -8.87 -3.44 -9.76
CA ASN A 27 -8.29 -2.55 -10.77
C ASN A 27 -7.19 -3.24 -11.60
N CYS A 28 -6.14 -3.77 -10.96
CA CYS A 28 -4.96 -4.31 -11.67
C CYS A 28 -4.85 -5.84 -11.64
N LYS A 29 -5.80 -6.53 -11.02
CA LYS A 29 -5.86 -8.00 -10.88
C LYS A 29 -4.70 -8.66 -10.12
N THR A 30 -3.77 -7.88 -9.57
CA THR A 30 -2.70 -8.40 -8.71
C THR A 30 -3.28 -9.09 -7.49
N HIS A 31 -2.81 -10.32 -7.22
CA HIS A 31 -3.11 -11.05 -6.01
C HIS A 31 -2.31 -10.50 -4.83
N HIS A 32 -2.96 -10.26 -3.70
CA HIS A 32 -2.34 -9.71 -2.51
C HIS A 32 -2.64 -10.55 -1.28
N ALA A 33 -1.59 -10.88 -0.52
CA ALA A 33 -1.71 -11.20 0.89
C ALA A 33 -1.71 -9.89 1.71
N ARG A 34 -2.61 -9.77 2.68
CA ARG A 34 -2.82 -8.53 3.45
C ARG A 34 -1.56 -8.00 4.12
N GLY A 35 -0.82 -8.88 4.80
CA GLY A 35 0.39 -8.52 5.52
C GLY A 35 1.45 -7.96 4.57
N SER A 36 1.72 -8.67 3.47
CA SER A 36 2.69 -8.27 2.47
C SER A 36 2.31 -6.96 1.78
N ASN A 37 1.04 -6.77 1.41
CA ASN A 37 0.57 -5.53 0.81
C ASN A 37 0.75 -4.33 1.77
N ALA A 38 0.43 -4.52 3.06
CA ALA A 38 0.63 -3.47 4.07
C ALA A 38 2.12 -3.13 4.26
N ALA A 39 3.00 -4.13 4.27
CA ALA A 39 4.45 -3.91 4.37
C ALA A 39 5.00 -3.13 3.17
N LEU A 40 4.55 -3.44 1.95
CA LEU A 40 4.93 -2.72 0.74
C LEU A 40 4.47 -1.26 0.75
N ASN A 41 3.23 -1.00 1.18
CA ASN A 41 2.75 0.37 1.31
C ASN A 41 3.54 1.15 2.38
N LEU A 42 3.87 0.52 3.51
CA LEU A 42 4.69 1.14 4.55
C LEU A 42 6.10 1.47 4.03
N LEU A 43 6.72 0.55 3.29
CA LEU A 43 8.02 0.77 2.64
C LEU A 43 7.95 1.97 1.69
N ALA A 44 6.92 2.05 0.84
CA ALA A 44 6.74 3.16 -0.09
C ALA A 44 6.65 4.52 0.62
N VAL A 45 5.90 4.60 1.73
CA VAL A 45 5.84 5.82 2.56
C VAL A 45 7.19 6.14 3.19
N GLY A 46 7.92 5.13 3.66
CA GLY A 46 9.27 5.30 4.22
C GLY A 46 10.25 5.89 3.21
N LEU A 47 10.29 5.32 2.00
CA LEU A 47 11.15 5.79 0.91
C LEU A 47 10.79 7.22 0.48
N TYR A 48 9.49 7.52 0.34
CA TYR A 48 9.03 8.87 0.00
C TYR A 48 9.43 9.91 1.05
N ARG A 49 9.33 9.56 2.34
CA ARG A 49 9.76 10.47 3.42
C ARG A 49 11.27 10.70 3.40
N VAL A 50 12.05 9.65 3.14
CA VAL A 50 13.50 9.75 3.00
C VAL A 50 13.89 10.64 1.83
N SER A 51 13.24 10.49 0.67
CA SER A 51 13.52 11.34 -0.50
C SER A 51 13.21 12.80 -0.21
N LEU A 52 12.06 13.11 0.42
CA LEU A 52 11.72 14.50 0.79
C LEU A 52 12.65 15.13 1.83
N SER A 53 13.28 14.33 2.70
CA SER A 53 14.29 14.86 3.63
C SER A 53 15.61 15.23 2.96
N SER A 54 15.92 14.66 1.79
CA SER A 54 17.12 15.03 1.02
C SER A 54 16.98 16.37 0.31
N ASP A 55 15.75 16.78 0.00
CA ASP A 55 15.49 18.02 -0.77
C ASP A 55 15.35 19.27 0.11
N ARG A 56 15.36 19.16 1.45
CA ARG A 56 15.31 20.30 2.39
C ARG A 56 16.69 20.89 2.69
N LYS A 57 17.51 21.09 1.68
CA LYS A 57 18.66 22.01 1.70
C LYS A 57 18.38 23.15 0.73
N THR A 58 17.68 24.17 1.20
CA THR A 58 17.76 25.53 0.67
C THR A 58 17.39 26.51 1.77
#